data_AF-A0A7Y2BKN8-F1
#
_entry.id   AF-A0A7Y2BKN8-F1
#
_cell.length_a   1.000
_cell.length_b   1.000
_cell.length_c   1.000
_cell.angle_alpha   90.00
_cell.angle_beta   90.00
_cell.angle_gamma   90.00
#
_symmetry.space_group_name_H-M   'P 1'
#
loop_
_entity.id
_entity.type
_entity.pdbx_description
1 polymer ?
#
loop_
_entity_poly.entity_id
_entity_poly.type
_entity_poly.pdbx_seq_one_letter_code
_entity_poly.pdbx_strand_id
1 'polypeptide(L)'
;MKFINKATIVAAMLGGVMAIALTVGGVALAHGGPHGGPHGERGLWSAEKMEEHLTEMTQRLSLNDAQESSIRAIMERTQAQGQEIRDMPRGKEKFTAMQELRFATEDQIYANLSCEQREDLRLLKREHKIERMEQRFERRHSQDQN
;
A
#
# COMPACT_ATOMS: atom_id res chain seq x y z
N MET A 1 19.45 -0.75 36.57
CA MET A 1 18.59 -0.05 35.60
C MET A 1 19.43 0.36 34.41
N LYS A 2 19.18 -0.22 33.23
CA LYS A 2 19.79 0.22 31.95
C LYS A 2 18.63 0.44 30.98
N PHE A 3 18.29 1.71 30.74
CA PHE A 3 17.29 2.11 29.77
C PHE A 3 17.89 1.96 28.37
N ILE A 4 17.32 1.04 27.58
CA ILE A 4 17.64 0.93 26.17
C ILE A 4 16.82 2.00 25.44
N ASN A 5 17.53 2.99 24.89
CA ASN A 5 16.99 4.16 24.22
C ASN A 5 16.19 3.79 22.95
N LYS A 6 15.04 4.43 22.78
CA LYS A 6 14.07 4.27 21.66
C LYS A 6 14.57 4.81 20.30
N ALA A 7 15.84 5.20 20.19
CA ALA A 7 16.40 5.90 19.04
C ALA A 7 17.02 4.99 17.97
N THR A 8 17.13 3.69 18.21
CA THR A 8 17.84 2.75 17.31
C THR A 8 17.00 2.17 16.18
N ILE A 9 15.69 2.41 16.14
CA ILE A 9 14.81 1.80 15.11
C ILE A 9 14.80 2.59 13.79
N VAL A 10 15.18 3.88 13.80
CA VAL A 10 15.03 4.76 12.62
C VAL A 10 16.23 4.73 11.66
N ALA A 11 17.37 4.14 12.05
CA ALA A 11 18.60 4.22 11.25
C ALA A 11 18.74 3.17 10.12
N ALA A 12 17.82 2.22 10.00
CA ALA A 12 17.99 1.07 9.09
C ALA A 12 17.40 1.26 7.67
N MET A 13 16.75 2.39 7.35
CA MET A 13 16.06 2.57 6.05
C MET A 13 16.90 3.18 4.92
N LEU A 14 18.18 3.50 5.14
CA LEU A 14 19.02 4.22 4.16
C LEU A 14 20.26 3.45 3.69
N GLY A 15 20.30 2.13 3.83
CA GLY A 15 21.45 1.32 3.47
C GLY A 15 21.13 0.24 2.44
N GLY A 16 21.47 0.50 1.17
CA GLY A 16 22.15 -0.46 0.29
C GLY A 16 21.40 -1.74 -0.14
N VAL A 17 21.26 -1.87 -1.45
CA VAL A 17 21.12 -3.15 -2.16
C VAL A 17 22.06 -4.21 -1.57
N MET A 18 21.52 -5.35 -1.10
CA MET A 18 22.18 -6.66 -1.16
C MET A 18 21.29 -7.82 -0.67
N ALA A 19 21.29 -8.87 -1.50
CA ALA A 19 21.17 -10.30 -1.22
C ALA A 19 19.83 -10.90 -0.68
N ILE A 20 19.30 -11.75 -1.56
CA ILE A 20 18.27 -12.78 -1.36
C ILE A 20 18.63 -13.70 -0.18
N ALA A 21 17.66 -13.97 0.69
CA ALA A 21 17.60 -15.20 1.46
C ALA A 21 16.13 -15.64 1.61
N LEU A 22 15.73 -16.61 0.79
CA LEU A 22 14.48 -17.36 0.96
C LEU A 22 14.60 -18.23 2.21
N THR A 23 13.93 -17.86 3.28
CA THR A 23 13.66 -18.76 4.41
C THR A 23 12.17 -19.02 4.51
N VAL A 24 11.79 -20.16 3.93
CA VAL A 24 10.52 -20.85 4.19
C VAL A 24 10.52 -21.30 5.65
N GLY A 25 9.48 -20.95 6.40
CA GLY A 25 9.31 -21.47 7.76
C GLY A 25 8.05 -20.98 8.49
N GLY A 26 7.02 -21.84 8.51
CA GLY A 26 6.30 -22.17 9.76
C GLY A 26 5.10 -21.31 10.17
N VAL A 27 3.92 -21.93 10.04
CA VAL A 27 2.59 -21.60 10.57
C VAL A 27 2.52 -21.10 12.03
N ALA A 28 1.59 -20.16 12.27
CA ALA A 28 0.85 -20.08 13.52
C ALA A 28 -0.64 -19.77 13.22
N LEU A 29 -1.50 -20.76 13.50
CA LEU A 29 -2.94 -20.59 13.64
C LEU A 29 -3.22 -19.83 14.94
N ALA A 30 -3.99 -18.75 14.87
CA ALA A 30 -4.63 -18.16 16.04
C ALA A 30 -6.09 -17.79 15.72
N HIS A 31 -6.99 -18.47 16.41
CA HIS A 31 -8.43 -18.31 16.46
C HIS A 31 -8.81 -16.90 16.98
N GLY A 32 -9.63 -16.16 16.22
CA GLY A 32 -10.34 -14.97 16.68
C GLY A 32 -11.79 -15.02 16.19
N GLY A 33 -12.74 -15.00 17.13
CA GLY A 33 -14.12 -15.46 16.96
C GLY A 33 -15.10 -14.57 16.17
N PRO A 34 -16.39 -14.97 16.12
CA PRO A 34 -17.36 -14.51 15.13
C PRO A 34 -18.18 -13.32 15.64
N HIS A 35 -18.00 -12.14 15.03
CA HIS A 35 -18.95 -11.03 15.17
C HIS A 35 -19.21 -10.31 13.84
N GLY A 36 -20.33 -10.72 13.24
CA GLY A 36 -21.29 -10.01 12.39
C GLY A 36 -20.97 -8.63 11.78
N GLY A 37 -20.91 -8.63 10.45
CA GLY A 37 -21.26 -7.50 9.58
C GLY A 37 -20.92 -7.84 8.11
N PRO A 38 -21.81 -7.61 7.12
CA PRO A 38 -21.57 -7.97 5.71
C PRO A 38 -20.54 -7.08 4.98
N HIS A 39 -19.65 -6.40 5.72
CA HIS A 39 -18.69 -5.43 5.19
C HIS A 39 -17.22 -5.84 5.47
N GLY A 40 -16.95 -7.13 5.66
CA GLY A 40 -15.81 -7.55 6.48
C GLY A 40 -14.71 -8.39 5.85
N GLU A 41 -14.54 -8.54 4.53
CA GLU A 41 -13.44 -9.41 4.02
C GLU A 41 -12.64 -8.93 2.80
N ARG A 42 -12.93 -7.76 2.22
CA ARG A 42 -12.00 -7.12 1.27
C ARG A 42 -11.20 -6.06 1.99
N GLY A 43 -10.07 -6.47 2.57
CA GLY A 43 -9.04 -5.53 3.01
C GLY A 43 -8.73 -4.54 1.88
N LEU A 44 -8.41 -3.30 2.25
CA LEU A 44 -8.08 -2.22 1.31
C LEU A 44 -6.93 -2.61 0.35
N TRP A 45 -6.16 -3.63 0.70
CA TRP A 45 -4.99 -4.16 0.01
C TRP A 45 -5.07 -5.69 -0.11
N SER A 46 -6.16 -6.25 -0.64
CA SER A 46 -6.17 -7.68 -1.00
C SER A 46 -5.14 -7.96 -2.10
N ALA A 47 -4.56 -9.16 -2.13
CA ALA A 47 -3.58 -9.55 -3.15
C ALA A 47 -4.14 -9.35 -4.58
N GLU A 48 -5.41 -9.69 -4.79
CA GLU A 48 -6.13 -9.46 -6.05
C GLU A 48 -6.11 -7.99 -6.50
N LYS A 49 -6.36 -7.05 -5.57
CA LYS A 49 -6.35 -5.60 -5.89
C LYS A 49 -4.94 -5.08 -6.14
N MET A 50 -3.94 -5.67 -5.52
CA MET A 50 -2.55 -5.34 -5.81
C MET A 50 -2.15 -5.80 -7.22
N GLU A 51 -2.52 -7.02 -7.60
CA GLU A 51 -2.25 -7.53 -8.95
C GLU A 51 -2.97 -6.69 -10.01
N GLU A 52 -4.22 -6.31 -9.77
CA GLU A 52 -4.99 -5.40 -10.64
C GLU A 52 -4.29 -4.04 -10.77
N HIS A 53 -3.88 -3.45 -9.66
CA HIS A 53 -3.21 -2.15 -9.67
C HIS A 53 -1.84 -2.21 -10.36
N LEU A 54 -1.06 -3.28 -10.13
CA LEU A 54 0.21 -3.50 -10.81
C LEU A 54 0.01 -3.68 -12.32
N THR A 55 -1.00 -4.45 -12.71
CA THR A 55 -1.36 -4.67 -14.13
C THR A 55 -1.73 -3.35 -14.80
N GLU A 56 -2.55 -2.52 -14.15
CA GLU A 56 -2.89 -1.20 -14.66
C GLU A 56 -1.65 -0.31 -14.81
N MET A 57 -0.76 -0.28 -13.81
CA MET A 57 0.49 0.47 -13.87
C MET A 57 1.41 -0.04 -14.99
N THR A 58 1.57 -1.35 -15.14
CA THR A 58 2.38 -1.95 -16.21
C THR A 58 1.87 -1.53 -17.57
N GLN A 59 0.55 -1.59 -17.80
CA GLN A 59 -0.06 -1.22 -19.07
C GLN A 59 0.03 0.29 -19.35
N ARG A 60 -0.31 1.13 -18.37
CA ARG A 60 -0.39 2.59 -18.55
C ARG A 60 0.99 3.25 -18.62
N LEU A 61 1.97 2.72 -17.88
CA LEU A 61 3.32 3.29 -17.81
C LEU A 61 4.33 2.53 -18.67
N SER A 62 3.89 1.50 -19.40
CA SER A 62 4.76 0.60 -20.19
C SER A 62 5.97 0.15 -19.37
N LEU A 63 5.71 -0.40 -18.17
CA LEU A 63 6.79 -0.87 -17.29
C LEU A 63 7.51 -2.05 -17.93
N ASN A 64 8.84 -2.07 -17.80
CA ASN A 64 9.62 -3.26 -18.16
C ASN A 64 9.61 -4.28 -17.00
N ASP A 65 10.01 -5.52 -17.30
CA ASP A 65 10.00 -6.64 -16.35
C ASP A 65 10.75 -6.35 -15.04
N ALA A 66 11.88 -5.63 -15.12
CA ALA A 66 12.68 -5.28 -13.94
C ALA A 66 11.96 -4.23 -13.07
N GLN A 67 11.33 -3.24 -13.69
CA GLN A 67 10.51 -2.23 -13.00
C GLN A 67 9.28 -2.87 -12.38
N GLU A 68 8.57 -3.73 -13.12
CA GLU A 68 7.40 -4.44 -12.61
C GLU A 68 7.77 -5.30 -11.39
N SER A 69 8.84 -6.09 -11.48
CA SER A 69 9.30 -6.93 -10.38
C SER A 69 9.67 -6.10 -9.14
N SER A 70 10.36 -4.98 -9.33
CA SER A 70 10.71 -4.05 -8.24
C SER A 70 9.46 -3.45 -7.58
N ILE A 71 8.50 -2.98 -8.39
CA ILE A 71 7.25 -2.40 -7.90
C ILE A 71 6.40 -3.45 -7.18
N ARG A 72 6.32 -4.68 -7.70
CA ARG A 72 5.65 -5.81 -7.03
C ARG A 72 6.23 -6.05 -5.64
N ALA A 73 7.55 -6.12 -5.51
CA ALA A 73 8.23 -6.30 -4.23
C ALA A 73 7.99 -5.14 -3.24
N ILE A 74 7.92 -3.90 -3.75
CA ILE A 74 7.54 -2.72 -2.94
C ILE A 74 6.11 -2.89 -2.42
N MET A 75 5.16 -3.24 -3.29
CA MET A 75 3.74 -3.39 -2.92
C MET A 75 3.52 -4.53 -1.91
N GLU A 76 4.20 -5.66 -2.06
CA GLU A 76 4.16 -6.78 -1.11
C GLU A 76 4.68 -6.37 0.28
N ARG A 77 5.81 -5.65 0.34
CA ARG A 77 6.33 -5.13 1.60
C ARG A 77 5.35 -4.14 2.25
N THR A 78 4.80 -3.23 1.45
CA THR A 78 3.81 -2.25 1.91
C THR A 78 2.55 -2.94 2.42
N GLN A 79 2.12 -4.02 1.77
CA GLN A 79 0.98 -4.81 2.24
C GLN A 79 1.24 -5.38 3.63
N ALA A 80 2.40 -6.01 3.86
CA ALA A 80 2.77 -6.56 5.16
C ALA A 80 2.78 -5.47 6.24
N GLN A 81 3.47 -4.35 6.00
CA GLN A 81 3.50 -3.20 6.92
C GLN A 81 2.11 -2.60 7.15
N GLY A 82 1.28 -2.58 6.11
CA GLY A 82 -0.10 -2.09 6.18
C GLY A 82 -1.00 -2.97 7.06
N GLN A 83 -0.79 -4.29 7.08
CA GLN A 83 -1.48 -5.19 7.99
C GLN A 83 -1.04 -4.98 9.43
N GLU A 84 0.25 -4.81 9.70
CA GLU A 84 0.75 -4.49 11.05
C GLU A 84 0.12 -3.19 11.59
N ILE A 85 0.05 -2.14 10.76
CA ILE A 85 -0.60 -0.88 11.13
C ILE A 85 -2.11 -1.05 11.28
N ARG A 86 -2.73 -1.95 10.51
CA ARG A 86 -4.17 -2.24 10.60
C ARG A 86 -4.55 -2.82 11.96
N ASP A 87 -3.66 -3.56 12.61
CA ASP A 87 -3.91 -4.14 13.93
C ASP A 87 -3.72 -3.12 15.06
N MET A 88 -3.14 -1.95 14.77
CA MET A 88 -3.03 -0.86 15.76
C MET A 88 -4.42 -0.34 16.19
N PRO A 89 -4.55 0.13 17.45
CA PRO A 89 -5.75 0.82 17.93
C PRO A 89 -6.15 1.99 17.03
N ARG A 90 -7.45 2.24 16.90
CA ARG A 90 -7.93 3.44 16.17
C ARG A 90 -7.48 4.69 16.91
N GLY A 91 -6.76 5.56 16.21
CA GLY A 91 -6.25 6.80 16.76
C GLY A 91 -5.39 7.56 15.75
N LYS A 92 -4.91 8.73 16.17
CA LYS A 92 -4.05 9.60 15.36
C LYS A 92 -2.77 8.89 14.91
N GLU A 93 -2.16 8.11 15.79
CA GLU A 93 -0.92 7.36 15.51
C GLU A 93 -1.09 6.38 14.36
N LYS A 94 -2.17 5.59 14.36
CA LYS A 94 -2.50 4.68 13.25
C LYS A 94 -2.69 5.43 11.94
N PHE A 95 -3.37 6.57 11.98
CA PHE A 95 -3.59 7.41 10.79
C PHE A 95 -2.27 7.93 10.24
N THR A 96 -1.41 8.47 11.11
CA THR A 96 -0.08 8.98 10.74
C THR A 96 0.80 7.87 10.19
N ALA A 97 0.86 6.70 10.84
CA ALA A 97 1.64 5.56 10.36
C ALA A 97 1.19 5.09 8.98
N MET A 98 -0.13 4.99 8.75
CA MET A 98 -0.68 4.62 7.45
C MET A 98 -0.38 5.67 6.37
N GLN A 99 -0.41 6.96 6.74
CA GLN A 99 -0.08 8.06 5.84
C GLN A 99 1.40 8.05 5.45
N GLU A 100 2.29 7.86 6.42
CA GLU A 100 3.74 7.75 6.21
C GLU A 100 4.08 6.54 5.34
N LEU A 101 3.48 5.38 5.62
CA LEU A 101 3.63 4.18 4.80
C LEU A 101 3.23 4.45 3.34
N ARG A 102 2.09 5.12 3.13
CA ARG A 102 1.64 5.49 1.79
C ARG A 102 2.63 6.40 1.08
N PHE A 103 3.14 7.44 1.74
CA PHE A 103 4.11 8.36 1.12
C PHE A 103 5.43 7.66 0.80
N ALA A 104 5.96 6.87 1.74
CA ALA A 104 7.19 6.12 1.52
C ALA A 104 7.06 5.13 0.34
N THR A 105 5.91 4.45 0.24
CA THR A 105 5.63 3.54 -0.89
C THR A 105 5.58 4.30 -2.20
N GLU A 106 4.88 5.44 -2.26
CA GLU A 106 4.80 6.25 -3.47
C GLU A 106 6.19 6.74 -3.90
N ASP A 107 7.01 7.21 -2.97
CA ASP A 107 8.37 7.67 -3.26
C ASP A 107 9.26 6.56 -3.83
N GLN A 108 9.16 5.35 -3.26
CA GLN A 108 9.89 4.18 -3.77
C GLN A 108 9.44 3.79 -5.18
N ILE A 109 8.14 3.85 -5.47
CA ILE A 109 7.61 3.63 -6.81
C ILE A 109 8.14 4.69 -7.77
N TYR A 110 8.05 5.99 -7.43
CA TYR A 110 8.56 7.08 -8.26
C TYR A 110 10.05 6.90 -8.57
N ALA A 111 10.86 6.47 -7.59
CA ALA A 111 12.29 6.25 -7.78
C ALA A 111 12.60 5.18 -8.87
N ASN A 112 11.71 4.20 -9.08
CA ASN A 112 11.87 3.14 -10.08
C ASN A 112 11.42 3.54 -11.49
N LEU A 113 10.79 4.71 -11.65
CA LEU A 113 10.23 5.18 -12.92
C LEU A 113 11.14 6.20 -13.61
N SER A 114 11.13 6.19 -14.95
CA SER A 114 11.74 7.22 -15.78
C SER A 114 10.99 8.55 -15.66
N CYS A 115 11.60 9.68 -16.05
CA CYS A 115 10.93 10.98 -15.97
C CYS A 115 9.58 11.02 -16.71
N GLU A 116 9.50 10.38 -17.88
CA GLU A 116 8.26 10.30 -18.68
C GLU A 116 7.19 9.47 -17.96
N GLN A 117 7.55 8.26 -17.49
CA GLN A 117 6.66 7.39 -16.72
C GLN A 117 6.15 8.05 -15.42
N ARG A 118 6.94 8.94 -14.82
CA ARG A 118 6.49 9.70 -13.63
C ARG A 118 5.40 10.71 -13.96
N GLU A 119 5.45 11.35 -15.12
CA GLU A 119 4.38 12.26 -15.57
C GLU A 119 3.12 11.47 -15.90
N ASP A 120 3.24 10.33 -16.59
CA ASP A 120 2.10 9.45 -16.87
C ASP A 120 1.44 8.95 -15.60
N LEU A 121 2.25 8.57 -14.59
CA LEU A 121 1.72 8.19 -13.27
C LEU A 121 0.99 9.36 -12.58
N ARG A 122 1.45 10.61 -12.76
CA ARG A 122 0.75 11.79 -12.22
C ARG A 122 -0.57 12.04 -12.94
N LEU A 123 -0.63 11.84 -14.25
CA LEU A 123 -1.86 11.94 -15.03
C LEU A 123 -2.86 10.87 -14.60
N LEU A 124 -2.42 9.61 -14.52
CA LEU A 124 -3.24 8.49 -14.05
C LEU A 124 -3.83 8.77 -12.66
N LYS A 125 -3.02 9.24 -11.71
CA LYS A 125 -3.50 9.63 -10.37
C LYS A 125 -4.54 10.75 -10.39
N ARG A 126 -4.46 11.69 -11.35
CA ARG A 126 -5.46 12.76 -11.52
C ARG A 126 -6.76 12.20 -12.10
N GLU A 127 -6.69 11.33 -13.10
CA GLU A 127 -7.85 10.64 -13.68
C GLU A 127 -8.62 9.88 -12.60
N HIS A 128 -7.95 9.03 -11.82
CA HIS A 128 -8.57 8.30 -10.70
C HIS A 128 -9.12 9.23 -9.61
N LYS A 129 -8.58 10.44 -9.45
CA LYS A 129 -9.12 11.41 -8.50
C LYS A 129 -10.43 11.98 -9.01
N ILE A 130 -10.50 12.33 -10.30
CA ILE A 130 -11.70 12.87 -10.94
C ILE A 130 -12.80 11.81 -10.93
N GLU A 131 -12.50 10.59 -11.35
CA GLU A 131 -13.47 9.48 -11.37
C GLU A 131 -14.05 9.22 -9.97
N ARG A 132 -13.20 9.19 -8.93
CA ARG A 132 -13.67 9.04 -7.54
C ARG A 132 -14.52 10.22 -7.07
N MET A 133 -14.30 11.43 -7.59
CA MET A 133 -15.14 12.59 -7.29
C MET A 133 -16.51 12.48 -7.98
N GLU A 134 -16.55 12.07 -9.24
CA GLU A 134 -17.77 11.86 -10.01
C GLU A 134 -18.64 10.76 -9.37
N GLN A 135 -18.06 9.60 -9.06
CA GLN A 135 -18.77 8.52 -8.35
C GLN A 135 -19.34 8.96 -6.98
N ARG A 136 -18.70 9.93 -6.30
CA ARG A 136 -19.22 10.50 -5.04
C ARG A 136 -20.32 11.52 -5.26
N PHE A 137 -20.28 12.22 -6.39
CA PHE A 137 -21.30 13.17 -6.79
C PHE A 137 -22.58 12.44 -7.18
N GLU A 138 -22.49 11.44 -8.05
CA GLU A 138 -23.61 10.60 -8.46
C GLU A 138 -24.30 9.92 -7.28
N ARG A 139 -23.52 9.32 -6.36
CA ARG A 139 -24.08 8.68 -5.15
C ARG A 139 -24.89 9.66 -4.30
N ARG A 140 -24.42 10.89 -4.11
CA ARG A 140 -25.18 11.91 -3.36
C ARG A 140 -26.43 12.34 -4.10
N HIS A 141 -26.33 12.59 -5.40
CA HIS A 141 -27.50 12.96 -6.21
C HIS A 141 -28.57 11.86 -6.29
N SER A 142 -28.16 10.58 -6.33
CA SER A 142 -29.10 9.45 -6.32
C SER A 142 -29.81 9.24 -4.97
N GLN A 143 -29.21 9.72 -3.87
CA GLN A 143 -29.83 9.69 -2.54
C GLN A 143 -30.83 10.83 -2.33
N ASP A 144 -30.63 11.99 -2.98
CA ASP A 144 -31.53 13.14 -2.86
C ASP A 144 -32.79 13.03 -3.76
N GLN A 145 -32.84 12.05 -4.68
CA GLN A 145 -33.97 11.82 -5.59
C GLN A 145 -34.89 10.65 -5.18
N ASN A 146 -34.60 9.95 -4.08
CA ASN A 146 -35.44 8.90 -3.46
C ASN A 146 -35.95 9.36 -2.09
#